data_AF-A0A221KKQ4-F1
#
_entry.id   AF-A0A221KKQ4-F1
#
_cell.length_a   1.000
_cell.length_b   1.000
_cell.length_c   1.000
_cell.angle_alpha   90.00
_cell.angle_beta   90.00
_cell.angle_gamma   90.00
#
_symmetry.space_group_name_H-M   'P 1'
#
loop_
_entity.id
_entity.type
_entity.pdbx_description
1 polymer ?
#
loop_
_entity_poly.entity_id
_entity_poly.type
_entity_poly.pdbx_seq_one_letter_code
_entity_poly.pdbx_strand_id
1 'polypeptide(L)' 'MGAGNVTYSSNGNGTINYYPVPTNWQESSQPKGQTMKEYTENIANNPKVIKIDNGNDKEVEQLIKKSNT' A
#
# COMPACT_ATOMS: atom_id res chain seq x y z
N MET A 1 -19.11 -3.17 -4.47
CA MET A 1 -17.73 -2.71 -4.70
C MET A 1 -16.83 -3.62 -3.88
N GLY A 2 -16.17 -4.59 -4.52
CA GLY A 2 -15.35 -5.59 -3.83
C GLY A 2 -14.11 -4.93 -3.23
N ALA A 3 -13.79 -5.24 -1.97
CA ALA A 3 -12.59 -4.76 -1.32
C ALA A 3 -11.37 -5.29 -2.08
N GLY A 4 -10.64 -4.40 -2.76
CA GLY A 4 -9.36 -4.74 -3.36
C GLY A 4 -8.38 -5.12 -2.25
N ASN A 5 -7.75 -6.28 -2.36
CA ASN A 5 -6.67 -6.68 -1.46
C ASN A 5 -5.49 -5.73 -1.67
N VAL A 6 -5.26 -4.80 -0.74
CA VAL A 6 -4.10 -3.93 -0.74
C VAL A 6 -3.04 -4.56 0.15
N THR A 7 -1.99 -5.10 -0.46
CA THR A 7 -0.78 -5.46 0.29
C THR A 7 0.08 -4.20 0.39
N TYR A 8 0.46 -3.85 1.62
CA TYR A 8 1.40 -2.78 1.88
C TYR A 8 2.46 -3.22 2.89
N SER A 9 3.68 -2.70 2.76
CA SER A 9 4.73 -2.85 3.77
C SER A 9 5.29 -1.48 4.14
N SER A 10 5.50 -1.25 5.44
CA SER A 10 6.10 -0.02 5.93
C SER A 10 7.62 -0.06 5.74
N ASN A 11 8.19 1.04 5.27
CA ASN A 11 9.64 1.21 5.15
C ASN A 11 10.27 1.84 6.40
N GLY A 12 9.46 2.19 7.42
CA GLY A 12 9.95 2.80 8.67
C GLY A 12 10.42 4.26 8.55
N ASN A 13 10.30 4.88 7.38
CA ASN A 13 10.79 6.22 7.08
C ASN A 13 9.67 7.18 6.60
N GLY A 14 8.42 6.91 6.97
CA GLY A 14 7.25 7.67 6.50
C GLY A 14 6.81 7.32 5.07
N THR A 15 7.27 6.19 4.52
CA THR A 15 6.80 5.67 3.23
C THR A 15 6.33 4.23 3.36
N ILE A 16 5.46 3.84 2.43
CA ILE A 16 4.99 2.46 2.26
C ILE A 16 5.28 1.97 0.84
N ASN A 17 5.45 0.66 0.69
CA ASN A 17 5.38 -0.01 -0.60
C ASN A 17 3.93 -0.42 -0.87
N TYR A 18 3.41 -0.04 -2.03
CA TYR A 18 2.08 -0.39 -2.51
C TYR A 18 2.17 -1.35 -3.68
N TYR A 19 1.52 -2.51 -3.56
CA TYR A 19 1.47 -3.55 -4.57
C TYR A 19 0.07 -3.57 -5.22
N PRO A 20 -0.07 -3.24 -6.53
CA PRO A 20 -1.36 -3.20 -7.22
C PRO A 20 -1.82 -4.62 -7.60
N VAL A 21 -2.13 -5.42 -6.59
CA VAL A 21 -2.59 -6.80 -6.74
C VAL A 21 -4.02 -6.82 -7.29
N PRO A 22 -4.34 -7.63 -8.31
CA PRO A 22 -5.71 -7.77 -8.79
C PRO A 22 -6.63 -8.35 -7.71
N THR A 23 -7.87 -7.87 -7.66
CA THR A 23 -8.85 -8.33 -6.66
C THR A 23 -9.16 -9.82 -6.81
N ASN A 24 -9.30 -10.31 -8.05
CA ASN A 24 -9.60 -11.70 -8.37
C ASN A 24 -8.55 -12.26 -9.34
N TRP A 25 -7.55 -12.97 -8.82
CA TRP A 25 -6.48 -13.57 -9.64
C TRP A 25 -6.96 -14.58 -10.69
N GLN A 26 -8.03 -15.32 -10.36
CA GLN A 26 -8.60 -16.34 -11.24
C GLN A 26 -9.47 -15.76 -12.36
N GLU A 27 -10.08 -14.60 -12.13
CA GLU A 27 -10.93 -13.91 -13.10
C GLU A 27 -10.17 -12.84 -13.89
N SER A 28 -9.02 -12.38 -13.39
CA SER A 28 -8.17 -11.45 -14.11
C SER A 28 -7.66 -12.10 -15.39
N SER A 29 -7.97 -11.47 -16.53
CA SER A 29 -7.45 -11.91 -17.82
C SER A 29 -5.93 -11.81 -17.82
N GLN A 30 -5.26 -12.85 -18.34
CA GLN A 30 -3.82 -12.82 -18.52
C GLN A 30 -3.46 -11.58 -19.36
N PRO A 31 -2.52 -10.73 -18.89
CA PRO A 31 -2.17 -9.54 -19.64
C PRO A 31 -1.54 -9.92 -20.98
N LYS A 32 -1.95 -9.23 -22.06
CA LYS A 32 -1.45 -9.52 -23.41
C LYS A 32 0.07 -9.36 -23.46
N GLY A 33 0.76 -10.38 -23.96
CA GLY A 33 2.21 -10.34 -24.17
C GLY A 33 3.06 -10.74 -22.97
N GLN A 34 2.48 -11.21 -21.86
CA GLN A 34 3.22 -11.78 -20.73
C GLN A 34 2.48 -12.97 -20.12
N THR A 35 3.23 -13.89 -19.51
CA THR A 35 2.71 -15.00 -18.71
C THR A 35 2.17 -14.50 -17.37
N MET A 36 1.31 -15.29 -16.73
CA MET A 36 0.86 -14.99 -15.36
C MET A 36 2.02 -14.99 -14.35
N LYS A 37 3.08 -15.78 -14.59
CA LYS A 37 4.30 -15.76 -13.78
C LYS A 37 5.00 -14.41 -13.87
N GLU A 38 5.28 -13.95 -15.09
CA GLU A 38 5.92 -12.64 -15.32
C GLU A 38 5.07 -11.50 -14.78
N TYR A 39 3.75 -11.58 -14.93
CA TYR A 39 2.84 -10.59 -14.34
C TYR A 39 2.96 -10.52 -12.82
N THR A 40 2.96 -11.68 -12.16
CA THR A 40 3.03 -11.77 -10.70
C THR A 40 4.39 -11.31 -10.19
N GLU A 41 5.47 -11.73 -10.84
CA GLU A 41 6.84 -11.30 -10.54
C GLU A 41 7.02 -9.79 -10.74
N ASN A 42 6.38 -9.22 -11.76
CA ASN A 42 6.41 -7.78 -11.98
C ASN A 42 5.77 -7.02 -10.83
N ILE A 43 4.59 -7.44 -10.36
CA ILE A 43 3.92 -6.81 -9.20
C ILE A 43 4.80 -6.92 -7.95
N ALA A 44 5.36 -8.10 -7.66
CA ALA A 44 6.15 -8.34 -6.46
C ALA A 44 7.48 -7.54 -6.45
N ASN A 45 8.12 -7.38 -7.60
CA ASN A 45 9.44 -6.76 -7.70
C ASN A 45 9.39 -5.24 -7.96
N ASN A 46 8.23 -4.70 -8.36
CA ASN A 46 8.08 -3.28 -8.70
C ASN A 46 6.97 -2.61 -7.88
N PRO A 47 7.11 -2.52 -6.54
CA PRO A 47 6.15 -1.79 -5.72
C PRO A 47 6.18 -0.30 -6.05
N LYS A 48 5.03 0.37 -5.91
CA LYS A 48 4.97 1.83 -5.89
C LYS A 48 5.31 2.32 -4.49
N VAL A 49 6.31 3.20 -4.37
CA VAL A 49 6.62 3.84 -3.08
C VAL A 49 5.71 5.04 -2.90
N ILE A 50 4.94 5.05 -1.82
CA ILE A 50 4.00 6.12 -1.48
C ILE A 50 4.46 6.76 -0.17
N LYS A 51 4.53 8.09 -0.15
CA LYS A 51 4.78 8.86 1.08
C LYS A 51 3.48 8.98 1.86
N ILE A 52 3.54 8.64 3.15
CA ILE A 52 2.44 8.84 4.08
C ILE A 52 2.65 10.19 4.75
N ASP A 53 1.58 10.96 4.86
CA ASP A 53 1.61 12.19 5.63
C ASP A 53 1.69 11.84 7.12
N ASN A 54 2.63 12.47 7.83
CA ASN A 54 2.81 12.25 9.26
C ASN A 54 1.69 12.91 10.09
N GLY A 55 0.80 13.68 9.44
CA GLY A 55 -0.24 14.44 10.11
C GLY A 55 0.31 15.72 10.73
N ASN A 56 -0.49 16.37 11.58
CA ASN A 56 -0.12 17.63 12.20
C ASN A 56 0.41 17.42 13.62
N ASP A 57 1.72 17.62 13.79
CA ASP A 57 2.40 17.49 15.08
C ASP A 57 1.73 18.30 16.21
N LYS A 58 1.15 19.47 15.89
CA LYS A 58 0.48 20.32 16.87
C LYS A 58 -0.80 19.69 17.42
N GLU A 59 -1.54 18.94 16.60
CA GLU A 59 -2.74 18.24 17.05
C GLU A 59 -2.38 17.09 17.98
N VAL A 60 -1.30 16.36 17.67
CA VAL A 60 -0.76 15.29 18.54
C VAL A 60 -0.31 15.88 19.88
N GLU A 61 0.41 17.00 19.88
CA GLU A 61 0.86 17.68 21.10
C GLU A 61 -0.33 18.12 21.97
N GLN A 62 -1.38 18.66 21.36
CA GLN A 62 -2.60 19.06 22.07
C GLN A 62 -3.33 17.87 22.71
N LEU A 63 -3.39 16.73 22.03
CA LEU A 63 -3.97 15.50 22.59
C LEU A 63 -3.19 15.02 23.81
N ILE A 64 -1.86 14.97 23.73
CA ILE A 64 -0.99 14.56 24.85
C ILE A 64 -1.21 15.46 26.08
N LYS A 65 -1.27 16.79 25.87
CA LYS A 65 -1.52 17.75 26.97
C LYS A 65 -2.88 17.52 27.64
N LYS A 66 -3.93 17.27 26.85
CA LYS A 66 -5.27 16.97 27.38
C LYS A 66 -5.33 15.65 28.14
N SER A 67 -4.58 14.63 27.73
CA SER A 67 -4.57 13.33 28.41
C SER A 67 -3.81 13.30 29.74
N ASN A 68 -2.96 14.29 30.01
CA ASN A 68 -2.18 14.42 31.24
C ASN A 68 -2.82 15.38 32.28
N THR A 69 -4.07 15.79 32.06
CA THR A 69 -4.87 16.62 32.98
C THR A 69 -6.03 15.79 33.52
#